data_AF-A0A971DT48-F1
#
_entry.id   AF-A0A971DT48-F1
#
_cell.length_a   1.000
_cell.length_b   1.000
_cell.length_c   1.000
_cell.angle_alpha   90.00
_cell.angle_beta   90.00
_cell.angle_gamma   90.00
#
_symmetry.space_group_name_H-M   'P 1'
#
loop_
_entity.id
_entity.type
_entity.pdbx_description
1 polymer ?
#
loop_
_entity_poly.entity_id
_entity_poly.type
_entity_poly.pdbx_seq_one_letter_code
_entity_poly.pdbx_strand_id
1 'polypeptide(L)' 'LEGINSKIQLAKRRARGYRDVHNYINMIYFLSAKLKFDYPLYSL' A
#
# COMPACT_ATOMS: atom_id res chain seq x y z
N LEU A 1 12.26 4.80 15.18
CA LEU A 1 12.34 3.71 14.16
C LEU A 1 11.03 2.91 14.01
N GLU A 2 10.03 3.04 14.90
CA GLU A 2 8.83 2.17 14.91
C GLU A 2 7.71 2.51 13.90
N GLY A 3 7.61 3.75 13.42
CA GLY A 3 6.43 4.19 12.66
C GLY A 3 6.19 3.47 11.32
N ILE A 4 7.25 3.19 10.55
CA ILE A 4 7.13 2.47 9.27
C ILE A 4 6.93 0.97 9.50
N ASN A 5 7.64 0.41 10.48
CA ASN A 5 7.57 -1.02 10.77
C ASN A 5 6.17 -1.42 11.25
N SER A 6 5.53 -0.59 12.09
CA SER A 6 4.14 -0.78 12.52
C SER A 6 3.14 -0.72 11.35
N LYS A 7 3.36 0.15 10.36
CA LYS A 7 2.52 0.20 9.14
C LYS A 7 2.66 -1.05 8.29
N ILE A 8 3.89 -1.55 8.11
CA ILE A 8 4.16 -2.79 7.36
C ILE A 8 3.55 -3.99 8.08
N GLN A 9 3.69 -4.07 9.41
CA GLN A 9 3.09 -5.15 10.20
C GLN A 9 1.55 -5.13 10.14
N LEU A 10 0.93 -3.94 10.19
CA LEU A 10 -0.51 -3.80 10.03
C LEU A 10 -0.96 -4.22 8.61
N ALA A 11 -0.21 -3.82 7.57
CA ALA A 11 -0.45 -4.25 6.20
C ALA A 11 -0.39 -5.77 6.09
N LYS A 12 0.61 -6.42 6.69
CA LYS A 12 0.77 -7.88 6.72
C LYS A 12 -0.39 -8.58 7.41
N ARG A 13 -0.88 -8.02 8.52
CA ARG A 13 -2.05 -8.55 9.23
C ARG A 13 -3.32 -8.48 8.38
N ARG A 14 -3.50 -7.41 7.61
CA ARG A 14 -4.61 -7.25 6.65
C ARG A 14 -4.44 -8.12 5.40
N ALA A 15 -3.20 -8.41 5.01
CA ALA A 15 -2.85 -9.25 3.87
C ALA A 15 -2.88 -10.76 4.18
N ARG A 16 -3.25 -11.18 5.40
CA ARG A 16 -3.45 -12.61 5.70
C ARG A 16 -4.61 -13.15 4.85
N GLY A 17 -4.30 -14.08 3.94
CA GLY A 17 -5.25 -14.68 3.00
C GLY A 17 -4.96 -14.36 1.53
N TYR A 18 -4.06 -13.42 1.25
CA TYR A 18 -3.57 -13.17 -0.10
C TYR A 18 -2.65 -14.33 -0.49
N ARG A 19 -2.96 -14.99 -1.60
CA ARG A 19 -2.17 -16.11 -2.13
C ARG A 19 -0.90 -15.65 -2.85
N ASP A 20 -0.80 -14.36 -3.15
CA ASP A 20 0.24 -13.77 -4.00
C ASP A 20 0.98 -12.65 -3.25
N VAL A 21 2.31 -12.75 -3.22
CA VAL A 21 3.22 -11.77 -2.63
C VAL A 21 3.22 -10.44 -3.38
N HIS A 22 2.88 -10.43 -4.67
CA HIS A 22 2.80 -9.21 -5.48
C HIS A 22 1.72 -8.27 -4.93
N ASN A 23 0.58 -8.84 -4.51
CA ASN A 23 -0.50 -8.07 -3.90
C ASN A 23 -0.07 -7.47 -2.55
N TYR A 24 0.72 -8.18 -1.77
CA TYR A 24 1.25 -7.66 -0.51
C TYR A 24 2.25 -6.51 -0.74
N ILE A 25 3.11 -6.62 -1.74
CA ILE A 25 4.04 -5.56 -2.14
C ILE A 25 3.26 -4.31 -2.59
N ASN A 26 2.22 -4.48 -3.42
CA ASN A 26 1.35 -3.37 -3.85
C ASN A 26 0.67 -2.67 -2.67
N MET A 27 0.20 -3.42 -1.66
CA MET A 27 -0.36 -2.83 -0.44
C MET A 27 0.66 -1.97 0.32
N ILE A 28 1.92 -2.41 0.41
CA ILE A 28 2.98 -1.62 1.06
C ILE A 28 3.24 -0.34 0.27
N TYR A 29 3.28 -0.41 -1.07
CA TYR A 29 3.39 0.78 -1.92
C TYR A 29 2.21 1.74 -1.69
N PHE A 30 0.96 1.27 -1.68
CA PHE A 30 -0.19 2.16 -1.42
C PHE A 30 -0.20 2.78 -0.03
N LEU A 31 0.27 2.06 1.00
CA LEU A 31 0.27 2.54 2.39
C LEU A 31 1.49 3.43 2.72
N SER A 32 2.60 3.22 2.02
CA SER A 32 3.89 3.87 2.35
C SER A 32 4.27 4.94 1.34
N ALA A 33 3.90 4.78 0.07
CA ALA A 33 4.10 5.83 -0.91
C ALA A 33 3.01 6.88 -0.72
N LYS A 34 3.40 8.16 -0.67
CA LYS A 34 2.50 9.27 -1.01
C LYS A 34 2.25 9.25 -2.52
N LEU A 35 1.72 8.14 -3.05
CA LEU A 35 1.30 8.04 -4.44
C LEU A 35 0.23 9.10 -4.62
N LYS A 36 0.64 10.23 -5.21
CA LYS A 36 -0.29 11.23 -5.71
C LYS A 36 -0.97 10.58 -6.90
N PHE A 37 -2.13 9.99 -6.66
CA PHE A 37 -3.10 9.79 -7.72
C PHE A 37 -3.68 11.16 -8.02
N ASP A 38 -2.86 12.03 -8.62
CA ASP A 38 -3.37 13.22 -9.28
C ASP A 38 -4.19 12.66 -10.44
N TYR A 39 -5.50 12.52 -10.20
CA TYR A 39 -6.44 12.14 -11.23
C TYR A 39 -6.27 13.16 -12.36
N PRO A 40 -5.81 12.79 -13.56
CA PRO A 40 -5.86 13.69 -14.67
C PRO A 40 -7.34 13.78 -15.02
N LEU A 41 -8.05 14.73 -14.41
CA LEU A 41 -9.34 15.19 -14.91
C LEU A 41 -9.03 15.77 -16.29
N TYR A 42 -8.99 14.91 -17.30
CA TYR A 42 -9.19 15.33 -18.67
C TYR A 42 -10.62 15.84 -18.72
N SER A 43 -10.76 17.12 -18.39
CA SER A 43 -11.88 17.96 -18.76
C SER A 43 -11.81 18.10 -20.28
N LEU A 44 -12.47 17.19 -20.99
CA LEU A 44 -12.89 17.38 -22.38
C LEU A 44 -14.41 17.57 -22.39
#